data_AF-A0A3M1Z4M0-F1
#
_entry.id   AF-A0A3M1Z4M0-F1
#
_cell.length_a   1.000
_cell.length_b   1.000
_cell.length_c   1.000
_cell.angle_alpha   90.00
_cell.angle_beta   90.00
_cell.angle_gamma   90.00
#
_symmetry.space_group_name_H-M   'P 1'
#
loop_
_entity.id
_entity.type
_entity.pdbx_description
1 polymer ?
#
loop_
_entity_poly.entity_id
_entity_poly.type
_entity_poly.pdbx_seq_one_letter_code
_entity_poly.pdbx_strand_id
1 'polypeptide(L)'
;EVKNKIMFIRKLARGGSEHSFGIHVARMAGMPQTIVERARKLLAFFEQSHSSEEIRKKAGAVPPQEDSFQLSFIQLDDPLLMQIKEEILNIEINTLTPVEALMKLNEIKALLSGKKGR
;
A
#
# COMPACT_ATOMS: atom_id res chain seq x y z
N GLU A 1 4.05 -28.98 -11.61
CA GLU A 1 2.69 -28.47 -11.27
C GLU A 1 1.66 -29.39 -11.91
N VAL A 2 0.60 -29.78 -11.19
CA VAL A 2 -0.48 -30.61 -11.78
C VAL A 2 -1.80 -29.93 -11.45
N LYS A 3 -2.54 -29.50 -12.48
CA LYS A 3 -3.88 -28.87 -12.34
C LYS A 3 -3.91 -27.72 -11.32
N ASN A 4 -2.99 -26.75 -11.42
CA ASN A 4 -2.87 -25.56 -10.56
C ASN A 4 -2.62 -25.82 -9.06
N LYS A 5 -2.33 -27.07 -8.68
CA LYS A 5 -1.95 -27.46 -7.31
C LYS A 5 -0.45 -27.76 -7.26
N ILE A 6 0.22 -27.18 -6.27
CA ILE A 6 1.61 -27.49 -5.96
C ILE A 6 1.64 -28.71 -5.03
N MET A 7 2.48 -29.68 -5.40
CA MET A 7 2.81 -30.82 -4.57
C MET A 7 4.25 -30.67 -4.11
N PHE A 8 4.45 -30.47 -2.82
CA PHE A 8 5.79 -30.39 -2.25
C PHE A 8 6.37 -31.80 -2.07
N ILE A 9 7.26 -32.17 -2.99
CA ILE A 9 8.06 -33.37 -2.82
C ILE A 9 9.19 -33.07 -1.83
N ARG A 10 9.26 -33.83 -0.73
CA ARG A 10 10.34 -33.70 0.28
C ARG A 10 11.60 -34.45 -0.16
N LYS A 11 12.02 -34.27 -1.41
CA LYS A 11 13.15 -34.97 -2.03
C LYS A 11 14.11 -33.97 -2.67
N LEU A 12 15.39 -34.14 -2.39
CA LEU A 12 16.45 -33.37 -3.02
C LEU A 12 16.83 -34.06 -4.35
N ALA A 13 16.80 -33.30 -5.44
CA ALA A 13 17.27 -33.75 -6.75
C ALA A 13 18.47 -32.89 -7.18
N ARG A 14 19.40 -33.46 -7.94
CA ARG A 14 20.50 -32.70 -8.54
C ARG A 14 19.95 -31.86 -9.70
N GLY A 15 20.25 -30.55 -9.69
CA GLY A 15 19.78 -29.58 -10.68
C GLY A 15 19.21 -28.32 -10.02
N GLY A 16 19.08 -27.25 -10.80
CA GLY A 16 18.38 -26.02 -10.40
C GLY A 16 16.88 -26.13 -10.61
N SER A 17 16.10 -25.22 -10.01
CA SER A 17 14.67 -25.10 -10.31
C SER A 17 14.48 -24.23 -11.56
N GLU A 18 13.75 -24.72 -12.55
CA GLU A 18 13.39 -23.96 -13.76
C GLU A 18 12.42 -22.80 -13.46
N HIS A 19 11.64 -22.90 -12.37
CA HIS A 19 10.63 -21.91 -12.02
C HIS A 19 10.65 -21.50 -10.55
N SER A 20 10.24 -20.27 -10.29
CA SER A 20 10.05 -19.74 -8.93
C SER A 20 8.63 -20.01 -8.44
N PHE A 21 8.49 -20.64 -7.27
CA PHE A 21 7.19 -21.01 -6.70
C PHE A 21 6.61 -19.98 -5.71
N GLY A 22 7.28 -18.83 -5.51
CA GLY A 22 6.94 -17.86 -4.46
C GLY A 22 5.51 -17.32 -4.53
N ILE A 23 5.02 -16.96 -5.72
CA ILE A 23 3.65 -16.44 -5.91
C ILE A 23 2.61 -17.51 -5.54
N HIS A 24 2.88 -18.77 -5.89
CA HIS A 24 1.99 -19.86 -5.54
C HIS A 24 2.00 -20.15 -4.04
N VAL A 25 3.15 -20.02 -3.36
CA VAL A 25 3.23 -20.12 -1.89
C VAL A 25 2.45 -18.98 -1.23
N ALA A 26 2.60 -17.74 -1.72
CA ALA A 26 1.83 -16.59 -1.24
C ALA A 26 0.31 -16.81 -1.34
N ARG A 27 -0.15 -17.39 -2.46
CA ARG A 27 -1.55 -17.79 -2.64
C ARG A 27 -1.99 -18.88 -1.63
N MET A 28 -1.14 -19.88 -1.37
CA MET A 28 -1.44 -20.92 -0.37
C MET A 28 -1.44 -20.36 1.07
N ALA A 29 -0.66 -19.32 1.34
CA ALA A 29 -0.63 -18.60 2.60
C ALA A 29 -1.84 -17.67 2.82
N GLY A 30 -2.78 -17.61 1.87
CA GLY A 30 -3.99 -16.80 1.99
C GLY A 30 -3.81 -15.32 1.64
N MET A 31 -2.74 -14.97 0.90
CA MET A 31 -2.57 -13.60 0.45
C MET A 31 -3.75 -13.13 -0.43
N PRO A 32 -4.13 -11.84 -0.37
CA PRO A 32 -5.22 -11.29 -1.18
C PRO A 32 -5.05 -11.59 -2.68
N GLN A 33 -6.15 -11.99 -3.34
CA GLN A 33 -6.14 -12.34 -4.77
C GLN A 33 -5.62 -11.19 -5.64
N THR A 34 -5.99 -9.95 -5.31
CA THR A 34 -5.53 -8.74 -6.02
C THR A 34 -4.00 -8.61 -6.04
N ILE A 35 -3.34 -8.95 -4.94
CA ILE A 35 -1.87 -8.93 -4.84
C ILE A 35 -1.26 -10.06 -5.65
N VAL A 36 -1.81 -11.28 -5.53
CA VAL A 36 -1.33 -12.46 -6.26
C VAL A 36 -1.45 -12.26 -7.78
N GLU A 37 -2.55 -11.69 -8.25
CA GLU A 37 -2.79 -11.38 -9.66
C GLU A 37 -1.85 -10.29 -10.18
N ARG A 38 -1.62 -9.23 -9.41
CA ARG A 38 -0.63 -8.21 -9.76
C ARG A 38 0.77 -8.79 -9.87
N ALA A 39 1.18 -9.61 -8.90
CA ALA A 39 2.48 -10.27 -8.91
C ALA A 39 2.65 -11.17 -10.14
N ARG A 40 1.60 -11.88 -10.58
CA ARG A 40 1.63 -12.67 -11.83
C ARG A 40 1.82 -11.80 -13.07
N LYS A 41 1.11 -10.67 -13.17
CA LYS A 41 1.25 -9.74 -14.30
C LYS A 41 2.68 -9.17 -14.37
N LEU A 42 3.24 -8.80 -13.22
CA LEU A 42 4.63 -8.32 -13.13
C LEU A 42 5.63 -9.41 -13.47
N LEU A 43 5.41 -10.65 -13.02
CA LEU A 43 6.27 -11.78 -13.36
C LEU A 43 6.31 -12.02 -14.86
N ALA A 44 5.16 -12.09 -15.53
CA ALA A 44 5.08 -12.29 -16.98
C ALA A 44 5.82 -11.18 -17.75
N PHE A 45 5.79 -9.95 -17.24
CA PHE A 45 6.48 -8.81 -17.81
C PHE A 45 8.01 -8.88 -17.65
N PHE A 46 8.48 -9.35 -16.48
CA PHE A 46 9.91 -9.54 -16.22
C PHE A 46 10.48 -10.77 -16.91
N GLU A 47 9.73 -11.85 -17.04
CA GLU A 47 10.15 -13.05 -17.80
C GLU A 47 10.36 -12.75 -19.28
N GLN A 48 9.62 -11.80 -19.86
CA GLN A 48 9.82 -11.32 -21.22
C GLN A 48 11.03 -10.41 -21.40
N SER A 49 11.66 -9.96 -20.30
CA SER A 49 12.75 -8.98 -20.33
C SER A 49 14.04 -9.65 -19.84
N HIS A 50 14.89 -10.09 -20.77
CA HIS A 50 16.10 -10.86 -20.45
C HIS A 50 17.30 -10.00 -19.96
N SER A 51 17.19 -8.67 -20.00
CA SER A 51 18.24 -7.74 -19.57
C SER A 51 17.78 -6.82 -18.43
N SER A 52 18.63 -6.67 -17.41
CA SER A 52 18.39 -5.79 -16.25
C SER A 52 18.17 -4.32 -16.62
N GLU A 53 18.73 -3.88 -17.74
CA GLU A 53 18.53 -2.55 -18.34
C GLU A 53 17.10 -2.37 -18.89
N GLU A 54 16.57 -3.38 -19.58
CA GLU A 54 15.21 -3.34 -20.12
C GLU A 54 14.18 -3.37 -19.01
N ILE A 55 14.40 -4.21 -17.99
CA ILE A 55 13.57 -4.30 -16.79
C ILE A 55 13.42 -2.93 -16.11
N ARG A 56 14.51 -2.15 -15.98
CA ARG A 56 14.47 -0.81 -15.37
C ARG A 56 13.67 0.20 -16.20
N LYS A 57 13.85 0.22 -17.52
CA LYS A 57 13.07 1.11 -18.42
C LYS A 57 11.59 0.76 -18.44
N LYS A 58 11.28 -0.54 -18.40
CA LYS A 58 9.93 -1.08 -18.46
C LYS A 58 9.19 -1.01 -17.12
N ALA A 59 9.88 -1.14 -15.98
CA ALA A 59 9.28 -0.97 -14.65
C ALA A 59 8.76 0.46 -14.39
N GLY A 60 9.37 1.47 -15.02
CA GLY A 60 8.87 2.85 -15.01
C GLY A 60 7.69 3.11 -15.95
N ALA A 61 7.37 2.17 -16.85
CA ALA A 61 6.32 2.30 -17.86
C ALA A 61 5.05 1.51 -17.52
N VAL A 62 4.98 0.83 -16.37
CA VAL A 62 3.73 0.26 -15.87
C VAL A 62 2.92 1.42 -15.30
N PRO A 63 1.80 1.83 -15.95
CA PRO A 63 0.96 2.87 -15.39
C PRO A 63 0.46 2.40 -14.02
N PRO A 64 0.53 3.23 -12.97
CA PRO A 64 -0.20 2.96 -11.75
C PRO A 64 -1.67 2.93 -12.14
N GLN A 65 -2.31 1.75 -12.15
CA GLN A 65 -3.76 1.70 -12.17
C GLN A 65 -4.25 2.41 -10.90
N GLU A 66 -5.20 3.32 -11.07
CA GLU A 66 -5.74 4.25 -10.08
C GLU A 66 -6.39 3.61 -8.84
N ASP A 67 -6.32 2.29 -8.68
CA ASP A 67 -6.75 1.58 -7.48
C ASP A 67 -5.64 1.53 -6.41
N SER A 68 -4.87 2.61 -6.33
CA SER A 68 -4.06 2.93 -5.18
C SER A 68 -4.95 3.48 -4.05
N PHE A 69 -5.80 2.61 -3.50
CA PHE A 69 -6.03 2.60 -2.04
C PHE A 69 -4.75 2.25 -1.25
N GLN A 70 -3.62 2.12 -1.97
CA GLN A 70 -2.24 2.17 -1.50
C GLN A 70 -2.05 3.35 -0.53
N LEU A 71 -2.08 2.99 0.76
CA LEU A 71 -1.35 3.61 1.87
C LEU A 71 -2.02 4.72 2.70
N SER A 72 -3.33 4.66 2.93
CA SER A 72 -3.89 5.31 4.14
C SER A 72 -3.42 4.64 5.45
N PHE A 73 -2.89 3.41 5.38
CA PHE A 73 -2.28 2.72 6.54
C PHE A 73 -0.84 3.17 6.86
N ILE A 74 -0.15 3.90 5.97
CA ILE A 74 1.22 4.42 6.21
C ILE A 74 1.21 5.90 6.61
N GLN A 75 0.03 6.53 6.73
CA GLN A 75 -0.09 7.85 7.38
C GLN A 75 -0.16 7.69 8.91
N LEU A 76 0.69 6.85 9.50
CA LEU A 76 0.74 6.71 10.97
C LEU A 76 1.26 8.00 11.65
N ASP A 77 2.01 8.83 10.92
CA ASP A 77 2.69 10.02 11.46
C ASP A 77 2.48 11.27 10.57
N ASP A 78 1.24 11.58 10.17
CA ASP A 78 0.99 12.90 9.57
C ASP A 78 1.23 13.98 10.66
N PRO A 79 2.26 14.84 10.52
CA PRO A 79 2.59 15.84 11.52
C PRO A 79 1.44 16.83 11.75
N LEU A 80 0.59 17.06 10.75
CA LEU A 80 -0.60 17.92 10.90
C LEU A 80 -1.64 17.26 11.81
N LEU A 81 -1.91 15.96 11.62
CA LEU A 81 -2.85 15.23 12.46
C LEU A 81 -2.34 15.10 13.89
N MET A 82 -1.02 14.94 14.08
CA MET A 82 -0.40 14.92 15.40
C MET A 82 -0.55 16.27 16.11
N GLN A 83 -0.34 17.38 15.41
CA GLN A 83 -0.57 18.73 15.93
C GLN A 83 -2.03 18.96 16.33
N ILE A 84 -2.97 18.62 15.45
CA ILE A 84 -4.41 18.77 15.74
C ILE A 84 -4.82 17.92 16.94
N LYS A 85 -4.30 16.70 17.05
CA LYS A 85 -4.55 15.82 18.20
C LYS A 85 -4.08 16.44 19.51
N GLU A 86 -2.83 16.92 19.56
CA GLU A 86 -2.28 17.58 20.74
C GLU A 86 -3.09 18.83 21.10
N GLU A 87 -3.52 19.61 20.10
CA GLU A 87 -4.35 20.79 20.33
C GLU A 87 -5.69 20.42 20.97
N ILE A 88 -6.38 19.40 20.45
CA ILE A 88 -7.67 18.93 21.00
C ILE A 88 -7.52 18.43 22.43
N LEU A 89 -6.44 17.71 22.75
CA LEU A 89 -6.22 17.17 24.10
C LEU A 89 -5.94 18.25 25.15
N ASN A 90 -5.38 19.39 24.74
CA ASN A 90 -5.07 20.51 25.64
C ASN A 90 -6.22 21.51 25.79
N ILE A 91 -7.36 21.29 25.13
CA ILE A 91 -8.53 22.17 25.20
C ILE A 91 -9.33 21.89 26.49
N GLU A 92 -9.40 22.90 27.36
CA GLU A 92 -10.28 22.89 28.53
C GLU A 92 -11.72 23.25 28.14
N ILE A 93 -12.51 22.23 27.81
CA ILE A 93 -13.89 22.37 27.32
C ILE A 93 -14.78 23.16 28.30
N ASN A 94 -14.56 23.02 29.60
CA ASN A 94 -15.40 23.62 30.64
C ASN A 94 -15.17 25.14 30.81
N THR A 95 -14.09 25.68 30.27
CA THR A 95 -13.74 27.11 30.41
C THR A 95 -13.98 27.91 29.15
N LEU A 96 -14.33 27.25 28.04
CA LEU A 96 -14.54 27.89 26.75
C LEU A 96 -15.93 28.49 26.65
N THR A 97 -16.00 29.70 26.09
CA THR A 97 -17.27 30.25 25.65
C THR A 97 -17.77 29.50 24.41
N PRO A 98 -19.10 29.42 24.18
CA PRO A 98 -19.64 28.78 22.97
C PRO A 98 -19.07 29.35 21.67
N VAL A 99 -18.76 30.65 21.64
CA VAL A 99 -18.18 31.31 20.45
C VAL A 99 -16.75 30.86 20.22
N GLU A 100 -15.92 30.77 21.26
CA GLU A 100 -14.53 30.30 21.14
C GLU A 100 -14.46 28.84 20.71
N ALA A 101 -15.35 28.00 21.23
CA ALA A 101 -15.44 26.60 20.80
C ALA A 101 -15.74 26.49 19.30
N LEU A 102 -16.70 27.30 18.80
CA LEU A 102 -17.02 27.33 17.37
C LEU A 102 -15.86 27.85 16.52
N MET A 103 -15.12 28.85 17.00
CA MET A 103 -13.93 29.38 16.30
C MET A 103 -12.83 28.32 16.21
N LYS A 104 -12.49 27.64 17.30
CA LYS A 104 -11.51 26.55 17.32
C LYS A 104 -11.90 25.39 16.38
N LEU A 105 -13.17 25.01 16.36
CA LEU A 105 -13.67 23.99 15.43
C LEU A 105 -13.52 24.42 13.98
N ASN A 106 -13.75 25.70 13.67
CA ASN A 106 -13.57 26.24 12.33
C ASN A 106 -12.09 26.25 11.90
N GLU A 107 -11.18 26.57 12.81
CA GLU A 107 -9.73 26.51 12.57
C GLU A 107 -9.27 25.08 12.24
N ILE A 108 -9.64 24.09 13.06
CA ILE A 108 -9.33 22.67 12.82
C ILE A 108 -9.88 22.21 11.47
N LYS A 109 -11.13 22.62 11.14
CA LYS A 109 -11.74 22.32 9.84
C LYS A 109 -10.99 22.96 8.68
N ALA A 110 -10.51 24.19 8.83
CA ALA A 110 -9.73 24.88 7.80
C ALA A 110 -8.37 24.18 7.56
N LEU A 111 -7.71 23.72 8.62
CA LEU A 111 -6.47 22.94 8.55
C LEU A 111 -6.67 21.61 7.81
N LEU A 112 -7.73 20.86 8.15
CA LEU A 112 -8.03 19.56 7.54
C LEU A 112 -8.56 19.66 6.10
N SER A 113 -9.32 20.71 5.79
CA SER A 113 -9.89 20.91 4.45
C SER A 113 -8.91 21.56 3.46
N GLY A 114 -7.68 21.86 3.91
CA GLY A 114 -6.52 22.20 3.09
C GLY A 114 -6.89 23.05 1.89
N LYS A 115 -7.28 24.31 2.11
CA LYS A 115 -7.42 25.30 1.03
C LYS A 115 -8.16 24.72 -0.20
N LYS A 116 -9.42 24.28 -0.02
CA LYS A 116 -10.35 24.01 -1.13
C LYS A 116 -10.65 25.33 -1.86
N GLY A 117 -9.68 25.79 -2.64
CA GLY A 117 -9.58 27.14 -3.16
C GLY A 117 -8.36 27.32 -4.04
N ARG A 118 -8.09 26.34 -4.92
CA ARG A 118 -7.61 26.48 -6.29
C ARG A 118 -7.48 25.12 -6.96
#